data_AF-A0A2M7RI76-F1
#
_entry.id   AF-A0A2M7RI76-F1
#
_cell.length_a   1.000
_cell.length_b   1.000
_cell.length_c   1.000
_cell.angle_alpha   90.00
_cell.angle_beta   90.00
_cell.angle_gamma   90.00
#
_symmetry.space_group_name_H-M   'P 1'
#
loop_
_entity.id
_entity.type
_entity.pdbx_description
1 polymer ?
#
loop_
_entity_poly.entity_id
_entity_poly.type
_entity_poly.pdbx_seq_one_letter_code
_entity_poly.pdbx_strand_id
1 'polypeptide(L)' 'LIYYEACLNKDDAFARERYLKSGMGKRYLKNRLKRFLSLTG' A
#
# COMPACT_ATOMS: atom_id res chain seq x y z
N LEU A 1 -0.57 12.20 3.63
CA LEU A 1 -0.03 10.86 3.27
C LEU A 1 -1.13 9.85 3.60
N ILE A 2 -1.75 9.20 2.60
CA ILE A 2 -2.92 8.31 2.84
C ILE A 2 -2.48 6.89 3.23
N TYR A 3 -1.23 6.49 2.89
CA TYR A 3 -0.65 5.20 3.25
C TYR A 3 0.88 5.26 3.17
N TYR A 4 1.57 4.72 4.17
CA TYR A 4 3.03 4.56 4.17
C TYR A 4 3.42 3.22 4.77
N GLU A 5 4.51 2.63 4.27
CA GLU A 5 5.13 1.42 4.81
C GLU A 5 6.64 1.67 4.90
N ALA A 6 7.26 1.24 6.01
CA ALA A 6 8.70 1.27 6.20
C ALA A 6 9.23 -0.18 6.11
N CYS A 7 10.27 -0.38 5.30
CA CYS A 7 10.95 -1.67 5.15
C CYS A 7 12.40 -1.52 5.63
N LEU A 8 12.93 -2.55 6.30
CA LEU A 8 14.32 -2.57 6.78
C LEU A 8 15.32 -2.79 5.63
N ASN A 9 14.91 -3.51 4.60
CA ASN A 9 15.71 -3.78 3.42
C ASN A 9 15.27 -2.90 2.25
N LYS A 10 16.26 -2.33 1.55
CA LYS A 10 16.04 -1.42 0.41
C LYS A 10 15.43 -2.14 -0.79
N ASP A 11 15.86 -3.37 -1.07
CA ASP A 11 15.34 -4.16 -2.18
C ASP A 11 13.87 -4.52 -1.97
N ASP A 12 13.49 -4.91 -0.76
CA ASP A 12 12.09 -5.15 -0.39
C ASP A 12 11.24 -3.88 -0.51
N ALA A 13 11.77 -2.74 -0.04
CA ALA A 13 11.09 -1.45 -0.18
C ALA A 13 10.80 -1.12 -1.66
N PHE A 14 11.78 -1.36 -2.52
CA PHE A 14 11.67 -1.06 -3.95
C PHE A 14 10.75 -2.04 -4.68
N ALA A 15 10.83 -3.33 -4.38
CA ALA A 15 9.89 -4.34 -4.89
C ALA A 15 8.44 -4.01 -4.46
N ARG A 16 8.25 -3.61 -3.19
CA ARG A 16 6.96 -3.17 -2.65
C ARG A 16 6.45 -1.93 -3.37
N GLU A 17 7.30 -0.94 -3.58
CA GLU A 17 6.93 0.28 -4.30
C GLU A 17 6.49 -0.03 -5.74
N ARG A 18 7.28 -0.83 -6.47
CA ARG A 18 6.93 -1.25 -7.84
C ARG A 18 5.62 -2.02 -7.87
N TYR A 19 5.42 -2.95 -6.93
CA TYR A 19 4.18 -3.70 -6.81
C TYR A 19 2.98 -2.77 -6.58
N LEU A 20 3.06 -1.85 -5.63
CA LEU A 20 1.96 -0.92 -5.31
C LEU A 20 1.59 0.01 -6.48
N LYS A 21 2.55 0.30 -7.38
CA LYS A 21 2.32 1.06 -8.61
C LYS A 21 1.64 0.24 -9.73
N SER A 22 1.65 -1.10 -9.65
CA SER A 22 0.97 -1.99 -10.60
C SER A 22 -0.56 -1.94 -10.48
N GLY A 23 -1.29 -2.45 -11.48
CA GLY A 23 -2.76 -2.52 -11.43
C GLY A 23 -3.28 -3.33 -10.23
N MET A 24 -2.65 -4.48 -9.95
CA MET A 24 -2.99 -5.32 -8.80
C MET A 24 -2.63 -4.65 -7.47
N GLY A 25 -1.47 -4.00 -7.40
CA GLY A 25 -1.05 -3.28 -6.19
C GLY A 25 -1.94 -2.08 -5.88
N LYS A 26 -2.41 -1.34 -6.89
CA LYS A 26 -3.41 -0.28 -6.70
C LYS A 26 -4.72 -0.83 -6.12
N ARG A 27 -5.18 -2.00 -6.59
CA ARG A 27 -6.38 -2.67 -6.04
C ARG A 27 -6.15 -3.16 -4.61
N TYR A 28 -4.98 -3.71 -4.31
CA TYR A 28 -4.58 -4.06 -2.94
C TYR A 28 -4.64 -2.85 -2.01
N LEU A 29 -4.05 -1.72 -2.43
CA LEU A 29 -4.05 -0.48 -1.65
C LEU A 29 -5.47 0.05 -1.43
N LYS A 30 -6.32 0.08 -2.46
CA LYS A 30 -7.74 0.47 -2.35
C LYS A 30 -8.51 -0.42 -1.37
N ASN A 31 -8.32 -1.74 -1.41
CA ASN A 31 -8.98 -2.67 -0.49
C ASN A 31 -8.53 -2.46 0.96
N ARG A 32 -7.24 -2.19 1.17
CA ARG A 32 -6.67 -1.92 2.49
C ARG A 32 -7.23 -0.61 3.03
N LEU A 33 -7.21 0.47 2.24
CA LEU A 33 -7.75 1.78 2.62
C LEU A 33 -9.27 1.78 2.82
N LYS A 34 -10.02 0.99 2.06
CA LYS A 34 -11.48 0.85 2.26
C LYS A 34 -11.81 0.42 3.69
N ARG A 35 -11.06 -0.54 4.25
CA ARG A 35 -11.25 -0.97 5.64
C ARG A 35 -10.92 0.13 6.64
N PHE A 36 -9.83 0.88 6.41
CA PHE A 36 -9.44 1.96 7.32
C PHE A 36 -10.41 3.15 7.29
N LEU A 37 -10.88 3.55 6.11
CA LEU A 37 -11.80 4.69 5.96
C LEU A 37 -13.25 4.34 6.34
N SER A 38 -13.66 3.07 6.23
CA SER A 38 -14.98 2.63 6.72
C SER A 38 -15.05 2.49 8.24
N LEU A 39 -13.91 2.44 8.94
CA LEU A 39 -13.84 2.42 10.41
C LEU A 39 -13.83 3.83 11.04
N THR A 40 -13.80 4.87 10.20
CA THR A 40 -13.82 6.29 10.61
C THR A 40 -15.16 6.99 10.33
N GLY A 41 -16.26 6.24 10.21
CA GLY A 41 -17.61 6.77 10.00
C GLY A 41 -18.63 6.06 10.87
#